data_AF-A0A841EXD6-F1
#
_entry.id   AF-A0A841EXD6-F1
#
_cell.length_a   1.000
_cell.length_b   1.000
_cell.length_c   1.000
_cell.angle_alpha   90.00
_cell.angle_beta   90.00
_cell.angle_gamma   90.00
#
_symmetry.space_group_name_H-M   'P 1'
#
loop_
_entity.id
_entity.type
_entity.pdbx_description
1 polymer ?
#
loop_
_entity_poly.entity_id
_entity_poly.type
_entity_poly.pdbx_seq_one_letter_code
_entity_poly.pdbx_strand_id
1 'polypeptide(L)'
;MNRRQRSKIIPNTWIIAAKQTDSNIYYALYAIDWKRGARLSWEGWKRYEDFLQFHVPVKRKMQGHHTSSQPAAKIAKKALYLHLKEAQYEELEQLFYQPFSRKKWREFIQEHV
;
A
#
# COMPACT_ATOMS: atom_id res chain seq x y z
N MET A 1 -4.49 0.98 25.03
CA MET A 1 -3.40 0.57 24.09
C MET A 1 -2.07 1.05 24.64
N ASN A 2 -1.14 0.16 24.96
CA ASN A 2 0.14 0.51 25.60
C ASN A 2 1.03 1.36 24.66
N ARG A 3 1.87 2.25 25.20
CA ARG A 3 2.73 3.21 24.45
C ARG A 3 3.61 2.49 23.41
N ARG A 4 4.12 1.29 23.74
CA ARG A 4 4.89 0.41 22.83
C ARG A 4 4.11 -0.12 21.63
N GLN A 5 2.78 -0.18 21.70
CA GLN A 5 1.91 -0.63 20.60
C GLN A 5 1.43 0.52 19.70
N ARG A 6 1.51 1.77 20.19
CA ARG A 6 1.25 2.99 19.40
C ARG A 6 2.35 3.27 18.39
N SER A 7 3.61 2.93 18.72
CA SER A 7 4.77 3.16 17.85
C SER A 7 4.99 2.09 16.76
N LYS A 8 4.05 1.16 16.57
CA LYS A 8 4.13 0.13 15.53
C LYS A 8 3.12 0.43 14.44
N ILE A 9 3.55 0.48 13.19
CA ILE A 9 2.64 0.39 12.04
C ILE A 9 2.39 -1.09 11.78
N ILE A 10 1.13 -1.52 11.75
CA ILE A 10 0.75 -2.88 11.41
C ILE A 10 -0.31 -2.77 10.32
N PRO A 11 0.09 -2.83 9.03
CA PRO A 11 -0.86 -2.72 7.95
C PRO A 11 -1.89 -3.83 8.03
N ASN A 12 -3.17 -3.44 7.97
CA ASN A 12 -4.29 -4.37 7.94
C ASN A 12 -4.96 -4.42 6.56
N THR A 13 -4.64 -3.47 5.67
CA THR A 13 -5.05 -3.46 4.26
C THR A 13 -3.80 -3.29 3.40
N TRP A 14 -3.70 -4.09 2.35
CA TRP A 14 -2.64 -4.02 1.35
C TRP A 14 -3.29 -3.83 -0.02
N ILE A 15 -2.75 -2.92 -0.82
CA ILE A 15 -3.27 -2.60 -2.15
C ILE A 15 -2.08 -2.61 -3.12
N ILE A 16 -2.19 -3.38 -4.19
CA ILE A 16 -1.29 -3.31 -5.33
C ILE A 16 -2.02 -2.53 -6.41
N ALA A 17 -1.49 -1.37 -6.78
CA ALA A 17 -2.00 -0.59 -7.90
C ALA A 17 -1.11 -0.83 -9.12
N ALA A 18 -1.73 -1.26 -10.22
CA ALA A 18 -1.13 -1.31 -11.53
C ALA A 18 -1.59 -0.07 -12.31
N LYS A 19 -0.76 0.98 -12.33
CA LYS A 19 -0.96 2.18 -13.15
C LYS A 19 -0.69 1.84 -14.61
N GLN A 20 -1.73 1.79 -15.42
CA GLN A 20 -1.65 1.69 -16.86
C GLN A 20 -1.52 3.10 -17.45
N THR A 21 -0.41 3.35 -18.13
CA THR A 21 -0.26 4.47 -19.06
C THR A 21 -0.31 3.95 -20.49
N ASP A 22 -0.39 4.85 -21.47
CA ASP A 22 -0.49 4.48 -22.88
C ASP A 22 0.69 3.61 -23.39
N SER A 23 1.83 3.66 -22.70
CA SER A 23 3.06 2.97 -23.11
C SER A 23 3.58 1.94 -22.12
N ASN A 24 3.15 1.96 -20.85
CA ASN A 24 3.76 1.16 -19.79
C ASN A 24 2.78 0.84 -18.65
N ILE A 25 3.09 -0.23 -17.92
CA ILE A 25 2.44 -0.52 -16.64
C ILE A 25 3.45 -0.26 -15.53
N TYR A 26 3.03 0.49 -14.52
CA TYR A 26 3.80 0.73 -13.30
C TYR A 26 3.08 0.13 -12.11
N TYR A 27 3.81 -0.54 -11.24
CA TYR A 27 3.28 -1.13 -10.02
C TYR A 27 3.66 -0.29 -8.80
N ALA A 28 2.69 -0.08 -7.94
CA ALA A 28 2.87 0.50 -6.62
C ALA A 28 2.20 -0.39 -5.57
N LEU A 29 2.77 -0.41 -4.37
CA LEU A 29 2.24 -1.10 -3.20
C LEU A 29 1.91 -0.08 -2.13
N TYR A 30 0.66 -0.09 -1.69
CA TYR A 30 0.18 0.70 -0.57
C TYR A 30 -0.17 -0.20 0.60
N ALA A 31 0.18 0.26 1.78
CA ALA A 31 -0.10 -0.40 3.04
C ALA A 31 -0.78 0.57 3.98
N ILE A 32 -1.94 0.16 4.50
CA ILE A 32 -2.81 1.02 5.29
C ILE A 32 -3.04 0.38 6.66
N ASP A 33 -2.86 1.16 7.73
CA ASP A 33 -3.26 0.84 9.11
C ASP A 33 -4.40 1.77 9.54
N TRP A 34 -5.63 1.33 9.29
CA TRP A 34 -6.85 2.06 9.65
C TRP A 34 -6.95 2.38 11.14
N LYS A 35 -6.39 1.53 12.00
CA LYS A 35 -6.51 1.69 13.46
C LYS A 35 -5.63 2.82 13.96
N ARG A 36 -4.52 3.08 13.29
CA ARG A 36 -3.52 4.08 13.70
C ARG A 36 -3.43 5.28 12.78
N GLY A 37 -4.17 5.30 11.67
CA GLY A 37 -4.09 6.39 10.70
C GLY A 37 -2.76 6.42 9.94
N ALA A 38 -2.07 5.28 9.83
CA ALA A 38 -0.75 5.20 9.21
C ALA A 38 -0.83 4.60 7.81
N ARG A 39 0.04 5.08 6.93
CA ARG A 39 0.10 4.69 5.52
C ARG A 39 1.55 4.60 5.07
N LEU A 40 1.86 3.61 4.24
CA LEU A 40 3.17 3.41 3.62
C LEU A 40 2.97 3.09 2.14
N SER A 41 3.86 3.60 1.30
CA SER A 41 3.88 3.31 -0.13
C SER A 41 5.27 2.89 -0.57
N TRP A 42 5.31 2.05 -1.59
CA TRP A 42 6.50 1.73 -2.36
C TRP A 42 6.11 1.68 -3.82
N GLU A 43 6.93 2.19 -4.72
CA GLU A 43 6.59 2.37 -6.14
C GLU A 43 7.82 2.25 -7.02
N GLY A 44 7.60 2.26 -8.34
CA GLY A 44 8.65 2.37 -9.35
C GLY A 44 8.93 1.10 -10.15
N TRP A 45 8.16 0.02 -9.94
CA TRP A 45 8.36 -1.21 -10.70
C TRP A 45 7.63 -1.18 -12.03
N LYS A 46 8.32 -1.51 -13.12
CA LYS A 46 7.72 -1.68 -14.46
C LYS A 46 7.29 -3.12 -14.74
N ARG A 47 7.82 -4.07 -13.96
CA ARG A 47 7.54 -5.50 -14.07
C ARG A 47 7.00 -6.01 -12.75
N TYR A 48 5.98 -6.85 -12.83
CA TYR A 48 5.34 -7.39 -11.65
C TYR A 48 6.28 -8.35 -10.90
N GLU A 49 7.13 -9.07 -11.62
CA GLU A 49 8.09 -10.03 -11.09
C GLU A 49 9.14 -9.35 -10.19
N ASP A 50 9.64 -8.18 -10.62
CA ASP A 50 10.59 -7.39 -9.86
C ASP A 50 9.95 -6.86 -8.57
N PHE A 51 8.68 -6.45 -8.66
CA PHE A 51 7.88 -6.09 -7.50
C PHE A 51 7.77 -7.26 -6.52
N LEU A 52 7.48 -8.49 -6.98
CA LEU A 52 7.29 -9.66 -6.12
C LEU A 52 8.55 -10.04 -5.31
N GLN A 53 9.74 -9.74 -5.83
CA GLN A 53 11.03 -9.98 -5.17
C GLN A 53 11.34 -8.96 -4.07
N PHE A 54 10.68 -7.79 -4.09
CA PHE A 54 10.92 -6.74 -3.11
C PHE A 54 10.56 -7.19 -1.69
N HIS A 55 11.41 -6.84 -0.71
CA HIS A 55 11.19 -7.19 0.69
C HIS A 55 10.58 -6.00 1.45
N VAL A 56 9.28 -6.08 1.68
CA VAL A 56 8.52 -5.03 2.35
C VAL A 56 8.74 -5.12 3.86
N PRO A 57 9.10 -4.01 4.54
CA PRO A 57 9.18 -3.99 6.00
C PRO A 57 7.77 -4.08 6.61
N VAL A 58 7.44 -5.21 7.26
CA VAL A 58 6.10 -5.49 7.82
C VAL A 58 5.95 -4.99 9.25
N LYS A 59 7.05 -4.80 9.99
CA LYS A 59 7.03 -4.20 11.33
C LYS A 59 8.07 -3.11 11.41
N ARG A 60 7.61 -1.86 11.47
CA ARG A 60 8.44 -0.72 11.85
C ARG A 60 8.06 -0.33 13.28
N LYS A 61 8.95 -0.58 14.24
CA LYS A 61 8.91 0.22 15.47
C LYS A 61 9.42 1.59 15.07
N MET A 62 8.68 2.66 15.34
CA MET A 62 9.13 4.03 15.05
C MET A 62 10.46 4.41 15.75
N GLN A 63 10.92 3.61 16.72
CA GLN A 63 12.14 3.86 17.51
C GLN A 63 13.02 2.60 17.75
N GLY A 64 12.91 1.53 16.94
CA GLY A 64 13.64 0.28 17.19
C GLY A 64 14.37 -0.28 15.97
N HIS A 65 15.58 -0.82 16.20
CA HIS A 65 16.49 -1.38 15.19
C HIS A 65 16.06 -2.74 14.59
N HIS A 66 15.01 -3.38 15.12
CA HIS A 66 14.50 -4.62 14.55
C HIS A 66 13.41 -4.33 13.52
N THR A 67 13.80 -4.31 12.25
CA THR A 67 12.91 -4.36 11.09
C THR A 67 12.73 -5.82 10.69
N SER A 68 11.50 -6.33 10.75
CA SER A 68 11.17 -7.60 10.09
C SER A 68 10.57 -7.29 8.72
N SER A 69 11.16 -7.83 7.67
CA SER A 69 10.63 -7.75 6.30
C SER A 69 9.99 -9.05 5.87
N GLN A 70 9.13 -8.99 4.85
CA GLN A 70 8.60 -10.16 4.15
C GLN A 70 8.60 -9.89 2.64
N PRO A 71 8.77 -10.91 1.80
CA PRO A 71 8.65 -10.75 0.36
C PRO A 71 7.28 -10.19 -0.03
N ALA A 72 7.26 -9.27 -0.98
CA ALA A 72 6.05 -8.71 -1.57
C ALA A 72 5.16 -9.81 -2.14
N ALA A 73 5.73 -10.91 -2.65
CA ALA A 73 4.98 -12.09 -3.07
C ALA A 73 4.06 -12.68 -1.97
N LYS A 74 4.46 -12.61 -0.71
CA LYS A 74 3.62 -13.07 0.41
C LYS A 74 2.49 -12.10 0.71
N ILE A 75 2.73 -10.81 0.53
CA ILE A 75 1.76 -9.73 0.71
C ILE A 75 0.75 -9.73 -0.44
N ALA A 76 1.21 -9.92 -1.68
CA ALA A 76 0.41 -9.92 -2.90
C ALA A 76 -0.76 -10.91 -2.83
N LYS A 77 -0.55 -12.09 -2.22
CA LYS A 77 -1.60 -13.10 -2.00
C LYS A 77 -2.80 -12.61 -1.17
N LYS A 78 -2.64 -11.50 -0.44
CA LYS A 78 -3.65 -10.92 0.45
C LYS A 78 -3.96 -9.47 0.10
N ALA A 79 -3.34 -8.94 -0.95
CA ALA A 79 -3.52 -7.56 -1.37
C ALA A 79 -4.73 -7.46 -2.30
N LEU A 80 -5.42 -6.33 -2.21
CA LEU A 80 -6.39 -5.93 -3.22
C LEU A 80 -5.61 -5.48 -4.45
N TYR A 81 -5.94 -6.04 -5.61
CA TYR A 81 -5.27 -5.71 -6.85
C TYR A 81 -6.14 -4.77 -7.66
N LEU A 82 -5.63 -3.56 -7.93
CA LEU A 82 -6.34 -2.53 -8.68
C LEU A 82 -5.63 -2.30 -10.00
N HIS A 83 -6.37 -2.41 -11.10
CA HIS A 83 -5.91 -2.00 -12.42
C HIS A 83 -6.45 -0.61 -12.71
N LEU A 84 -5.57 0.39 -12.67
CA LEU A 84 -5.97 1.80 -12.71
C LEU A 84 -5.40 2.47 -13.94
N LYS A 85 -6.22 3.24 -14.64
CA LYS A 85 -5.75 4.23 -15.62
C LYS A 85 -5.10 5.41 -14.89
N GLU A 86 -4.38 6.25 -15.64
CA GLU A 86 -3.69 7.41 -15.08
C GLU A 86 -4.57 8.30 -14.18
N ALA A 87 -5.75 8.71 -14.64
CA ALA A 87 -6.66 9.54 -13.85
C ALA A 87 -7.14 8.86 -12.54
N GLN A 88 -7.38 7.54 -12.58
CA GLN A 88 -7.80 6.78 -11.39
C GLN A 88 -6.64 6.58 -10.41
N TYR A 89 -5.41 6.49 -10.92
CA TYR A 89 -4.22 6.46 -10.10
C TYR A 89 -3.98 7.79 -9.40
N GLU A 90 -4.18 8.93 -10.09
CA GLU A 90 -4.11 10.25 -9.46
C GLU A 90 -5.14 10.39 -8.33
N GLU A 91 -6.35 9.87 -8.51
CA GLU A 91 -7.36 9.83 -7.44
C GLU A 91 -6.91 8.97 -6.24
N LEU A 92 -6.33 7.80 -6.50
CA LEU A 92 -5.73 6.98 -5.44
C LEU A 92 -4.63 7.74 -4.70
N GLU A 93 -3.76 8.45 -5.41
CA GLU A 93 -2.71 9.27 -4.80
C GLU A 93 -3.31 10.40 -3.98
N GLN A 94 -4.35 11.08 -4.47
CA GLN A 94 -5.06 12.10 -3.71
C GLN A 94 -5.60 11.53 -2.40
N LEU A 95 -6.26 10.36 -2.41
CA LEU A 95 -6.71 9.66 -1.19
C LEU A 95 -5.56 9.27 -0.27
N PHE A 96 -4.40 8.95 -0.85
CA PHE A 96 -3.19 8.62 -0.13
C PHE A 96 -2.51 9.83 0.48
N TYR A 97 -2.61 11.04 -0.08
CA TYR A 97 -1.96 12.23 0.47
C TYR A 97 -2.92 13.14 1.26
N GLN A 98 -4.22 13.16 0.94
CA GLN A 98 -5.25 14.03 1.53
C GLN A 98 -6.65 13.39 1.59
N PRO A 99 -7.53 13.87 2.48
CA PRO A 99 -7.69 13.34 3.84
C PRO A 99 -7.88 11.81 3.91
N PHE A 100 -7.25 11.22 4.92
CA PHE A 100 -7.33 9.79 5.22
C PHE A 100 -8.73 9.41 5.78
N SER A 101 -9.69 9.28 4.87
CA SER A 101 -11.08 8.94 5.17
C SER A 101 -11.37 7.50 4.81
N ARG A 102 -11.68 6.68 5.82
CA ARG A 102 -12.06 5.27 5.60
C ARG A 102 -13.28 5.13 4.68
N LYS A 103 -14.19 6.11 4.67
CA LYS A 103 -15.36 6.13 3.79
C LYS A 103 -14.92 6.29 2.33
N LYS A 104 -14.18 7.36 2.02
CA LYS A 104 -13.70 7.62 0.65
C LYS A 104 -12.86 6.48 0.10
N TRP A 105 -11.99 5.91 0.93
CA TRP A 105 -11.20 4.74 0.55
C TRP A 105 -12.04 3.49 0.27
N ARG A 106 -13.14 3.28 1.00
CA ARG A 106 -14.05 2.17 0.71
C ARG A 106 -14.80 2.39 -0.59
N GLU A 107 -15.29 3.60 -0.83
CA GLU A 107 -15.98 3.99 -2.07
C GLU A 107 -15.04 3.74 -3.26
N PHE A 108 -13.82 4.29 -3.21
CA PHE A 108 -12.80 4.07 -4.24
C PHE A 108 -12.47 2.58 -4.48
N ILE A 109 -12.25 1.81 -3.41
CA ILE A 109 -11.96 0.38 -3.53
C ILE A 109 -13.15 -0.39 -4.15
N GLN A 110 -14.39 -0.05 -3.78
CA GLN A 110 -15.58 -0.71 -4.34
C GLN A 110 -15.79 -0.41 -5.83
N GLU A 111 -15.34 0.75 -6.29
CA GLU A 111 -15.45 1.15 -7.70
C GLU A 111 -14.38 0.48 -8.59
N HIS A 112 -13.30 -0.05 -8.00
CA HIS A 112 -12.10 -0.49 -8.74
C HIS A 112 -11.63 -1.93 -8.42
N VAL A 113 -12.33 -2.68 -7.56
CA VAL A 113 -12.15 -4.12 -7.31
C VAL A 113 -13.23 -4.92 -8.04
#